data_AF-R9H751-F1
#
_entry.id   AF-R9H751-F1
#
_cell.length_a   1.000
_cell.length_b   1.000
_cell.length_c   1.000
_cell.angle_alpha   90.00
_cell.angle_beta   90.00
_cell.angle_gamma   90.00
#
_symmetry.space_group_name_H-M   'P 1'
#
loop_
_entity.id
_entity.type
_entity.pdbx_description
1 polymer ?
#
loop_
_entity_poly.entity_id
_entity_poly.type
_entity_poly.pdbx_seq_one_letter_code
_entity_poly.pdbx_strand_id
1 'polypeptide(L)'
;MRTLIILLLCTNTSFAIAQISPKAVEKNNQSVKTAGFFNDSDSLNKAIHLSDEAIALEPSYKLAYANKIKYLMALGQKEKALQTMLQMEKFSPDDPYYILGKGMMLEENAKKSLAMDAYKQAASLFEKRLKEKPTEADLMNYVFVLFLRDNKNYSLDEIEKEYPQIFSPAIRQHTKKLIDELSNKREDVIHEMLGGK
;
A
#
# COMPACT_ATOMS: atom_id res chain seq x y z
N MET A 1 36.58 -27.44 -30.07
CA MET A 1 35.38 -26.59 -29.87
C MET A 1 35.90 -25.28 -29.30
N ARG A 2 36.24 -24.25 -30.10
CA ARG A 2 35.34 -23.29 -30.76
C ARG A 2 34.14 -22.87 -29.90
N THR A 3 33.73 -21.62 -29.68
CA THR A 3 34.21 -20.21 -29.69
C THR A 3 32.98 -19.39 -29.20
N LEU A 4 33.16 -18.12 -28.80
CA LEU A 4 32.20 -17.02 -28.61
C LEU A 4 31.57 -16.90 -27.21
N ILE A 5 31.93 -15.93 -26.36
CA ILE A 5 31.93 -14.45 -26.47
C ILE A 5 30.58 -13.89 -26.93
N ILE A 6 29.83 -13.32 -25.97
CA ILE A 6 29.16 -12.04 -26.18
C ILE A 6 29.50 -11.15 -24.97
N LEU A 7 30.53 -10.34 -25.17
CA LEU A 7 30.76 -9.10 -24.44
C LEU A 7 30.08 -8.03 -25.29
N LEU A 8 28.97 -7.46 -24.82
CA LEU A 8 28.37 -6.27 -25.41
C LEU A 8 28.23 -5.23 -24.30
N LEU A 9 29.11 -4.26 -24.38
CA LEU A 9 29.14 -3.04 -23.57
C LEU A 9 27.89 -2.22 -23.88
N CYS A 10 27.03 -2.03 -22.90
CA CYS A 10 26.14 -0.88 -22.84
C CYS A 10 26.32 -0.24 -21.47
N THR A 11 27.05 0.89 -21.48
CA THR A 11 26.91 2.06 -20.63
C THR A 11 26.70 1.87 -19.12
N ASN A 12 27.65 2.42 -18.37
CA ASN A 12 27.49 2.85 -16.98
C ASN A 12 26.21 3.67 -16.77
N THR A 13 25.11 2.97 -16.57
CA THR A 13 24.02 3.34 -15.68
C THR A 13 23.64 2.05 -14.98
N SER A 14 24.51 1.60 -14.07
CA SER A 14 24.05 0.79 -12.95
C SER A 14 23.02 1.66 -12.22
N PHE A 15 21.76 1.59 -12.64
CA PHE A 15 20.69 1.70 -11.68
C PHE A 15 20.97 0.53 -10.74
N ALA A 16 21.69 0.81 -9.66
CA ALA A 16 21.66 -0.06 -8.51
C ALA A 16 20.17 -0.16 -8.18
N ILE A 17 19.53 -1.27 -8.57
CA ILE A 17 18.29 -1.68 -7.95
C ILE A 17 18.70 -1.80 -6.49
N ALA A 18 18.32 -0.82 -5.67
CA ALA A 18 18.67 -0.80 -4.27
C ALA A 18 18.06 -2.06 -3.67
N GLN A 19 18.89 -3.09 -3.51
CA GLN A 19 18.46 -4.36 -2.96
C GLN A 19 18.23 -4.11 -1.47
N ILE A 20 17.01 -4.39 -1.01
CA ILE A 20 16.67 -4.29 0.41
C ILE A 20 17.69 -5.09 1.23
N SER A 21 18.24 -4.47 2.26
CA SER A 21 19.21 -5.11 3.17
C SER A 21 18.72 -6.48 3.65
N PRO A 22 19.48 -7.58 3.44
CA PRO A 22 19.10 -8.91 3.91
C PRO A 22 18.83 -8.96 5.41
N LYS A 23 19.57 -8.16 6.20
CA LYS A 23 19.34 -8.03 7.65
C LYS A 23 18.02 -7.33 7.96
N ALA A 24 17.63 -6.32 7.18
CA ALA A 24 16.32 -5.68 7.33
C ALA A 24 15.18 -6.66 7.02
N VAL A 25 15.34 -7.47 5.96
CA VAL A 25 14.39 -8.55 5.63
C VAL A 25 14.28 -9.55 6.78
N GLU A 26 15.41 -10.01 7.33
CA GLU A 26 15.43 -10.93 8.46
C GLU A 26 14.68 -10.36 9.67
N LYS A 27 14.94 -9.11 10.04
CA LYS A 27 14.28 -8.42 11.16
C LYS A 27 12.78 -8.27 10.94
N ASN A 28 12.36 -7.91 9.73
CA ASN A 28 10.94 -7.86 9.39
C ASN A 28 10.27 -9.25 9.45
N ASN A 29 10.95 -10.31 9.01
CA ASN A 29 10.42 -11.67 9.11
C ASN A 29 10.27 -12.12 10.57
N GLN A 30 11.24 -11.78 11.42
CA GLN A 30 11.15 -11.98 12.87
C GLN A 30 9.96 -11.21 13.44
N SER A 31 9.78 -9.95 13.05
CA SER A 31 8.63 -9.12 13.46
C SER A 31 7.29 -9.80 13.13
N VAL A 32 7.10 -10.24 11.89
CA VAL A 32 5.88 -10.95 11.45
C VAL A 32 5.66 -12.22 12.25
N LYS A 33 6.72 -13.03 12.46
CA LYS A 33 6.63 -14.25 13.27
C LYS A 33 6.24 -13.95 14.72
N THR A 34 6.79 -12.88 15.30
CA THR A 34 6.51 -12.47 16.68
C THR A 34 5.08 -11.95 16.84
N ALA A 35 4.53 -11.22 15.86
CA ALA A 35 3.15 -10.75 15.92
C ALA A 35 2.11 -11.89 15.91
N GLY A 36 2.42 -12.99 15.22
CA GLY A 36 1.58 -14.20 15.19
C GLY A 36 0.14 -13.89 14.77
N PHE A 37 -0.82 -14.20 15.65
CA PHE A 37 -2.26 -13.97 15.43
C PHE A 37 -2.79 -12.65 16.00
N PHE A 38 -1.90 -11.71 16.38
CA PHE A 38 -2.27 -10.38 16.88
C PHE A 38 -3.13 -10.41 18.16
N ASN A 39 -3.03 -11.47 18.98
CA ASN A 39 -3.89 -11.69 20.14
C ASN A 39 -3.25 -11.24 21.47
N ASP A 40 -1.97 -10.89 21.46
CA ASP A 40 -1.21 -10.50 22.64
C ASP A 40 -0.52 -9.15 22.42
N SER A 41 -0.73 -8.22 23.36
CA SER A 41 -0.19 -6.86 23.27
C SER A 41 1.34 -6.85 23.43
N ASP A 42 1.90 -7.75 24.24
CA ASP A 42 3.35 -7.81 24.45
C ASP A 42 4.08 -8.28 23.19
N SER A 43 3.52 -9.28 22.51
CA SER A 43 4.00 -9.76 21.22
C SER A 43 3.90 -8.69 20.14
N LEU A 44 2.82 -7.92 20.09
CA LEU A 44 2.69 -6.80 19.16
C LEU A 44 3.72 -5.70 19.44
N ASN A 45 3.96 -5.34 20.70
CA ASN A 45 5.00 -4.37 21.04
C ASN A 45 6.40 -4.87 20.65
N LYS A 46 6.72 -6.15 20.87
CA LYS A 46 7.99 -6.77 20.42
C LYS A 46 8.11 -6.76 18.89
N ALA A 47 7.02 -7.06 18.18
CA ALA A 47 6.99 -7.02 16.72
C ALA A 47 7.22 -5.60 16.18
N ILE A 48 6.66 -4.57 16.83
CA ILE A 48 6.92 -3.16 16.52
C ILE A 48 8.41 -2.83 16.66
N HIS A 49 9.06 -3.24 17.76
CA HIS A 49 10.50 -3.04 17.94
C HIS A 49 11.33 -3.71 16.84
N LEU A 50 10.98 -4.94 16.45
CA LEU A 50 11.66 -5.63 15.34
C LEU A 50 11.43 -4.94 13.98
N SER A 51 10.26 -4.35 13.76
CA SER A 51 10.01 -3.51 12.58
C SER A 51 10.83 -2.22 12.61
N ASP A 52 11.00 -1.59 13.77
CA ASP A 52 11.86 -0.41 13.93
C ASP A 52 13.31 -0.73 13.62
N GLU A 53 13.83 -1.88 14.06
CA GLU A 53 15.17 -2.35 13.70
C GLU A 53 15.29 -2.57 12.18
N ALA A 54 14.28 -3.18 11.53
CA ALA A 54 14.27 -3.36 10.09
C ALA A 54 14.28 -2.02 9.33
N ILE A 55 13.50 -1.05 9.78
CA ILE A 55 13.43 0.31 9.22
C ILE A 55 14.76 1.05 9.41
N ALA A 56 15.41 0.91 10.57
CA ALA A 56 16.71 1.53 10.82
C ALA A 56 17.82 0.96 9.91
N LEU A 57 17.73 -0.34 9.60
CA LEU A 57 18.66 -1.02 8.69
C LEU A 57 18.42 -0.69 7.22
N GLU A 58 17.16 -0.47 6.83
CA GLU A 58 16.76 -0.11 5.47
C GLU A 58 15.55 0.85 5.51
N PRO A 59 15.78 2.18 5.53
CA PRO A 59 14.72 3.17 5.64
C PRO A 59 13.71 3.13 4.50
N SER A 60 14.06 2.57 3.33
CA SER A 60 13.17 2.45 2.18
C SER A 60 12.31 1.18 2.17
N TYR A 61 12.43 0.32 3.19
CA TYR A 61 11.76 -0.98 3.22
C TYR A 61 10.27 -0.89 3.57
N LYS A 62 9.44 -0.57 2.57
CA LYS A 62 7.98 -0.36 2.67
C LYS A 62 7.24 -1.41 3.50
N LEU A 63 7.60 -2.69 3.36
CA LEU A 63 6.91 -3.79 4.05
C LEU A 63 7.07 -3.71 5.58
N ALA A 64 8.22 -3.26 6.09
CA ALA A 64 8.45 -3.10 7.52
C ALA A 64 7.54 -2.00 8.12
N TYR A 65 7.35 -0.89 7.39
CA TYR A 65 6.40 0.15 7.78
C TYR A 65 4.96 -0.36 7.77
N ALA A 66 4.56 -1.05 6.70
CA ALA A 66 3.20 -1.61 6.60
C ALA A 66 2.88 -2.57 7.75
N ASN A 67 3.83 -3.44 8.11
CA ASN A 67 3.69 -4.35 9.24
C ASN A 67 3.59 -3.59 10.57
N LYS A 68 4.51 -2.64 10.82
CA LYS A 68 4.47 -1.79 12.02
C LYS A 68 3.14 -1.06 12.17
N ILE A 69 2.62 -0.49 11.09
CA ILE A 69 1.33 0.20 11.04
C ILE A 69 0.21 -0.75 11.45
N LYS A 70 0.15 -1.96 10.89
CA LYS A 70 -0.86 -2.97 11.25
C LYS A 70 -0.80 -3.33 12.74
N TYR A 71 0.38 -3.50 13.31
CA TYR A 71 0.52 -3.79 14.75
C TYR A 71 0.05 -2.62 15.62
N LEU A 72 0.38 -1.38 15.23
CA LEU A 72 -0.07 -0.18 15.92
C LEU A 72 -1.60 -0.03 15.85
N MET A 73 -2.19 -0.31 14.68
CA MET A 73 -3.65 -0.30 14.49
C MET A 73 -4.34 -1.37 15.35
N ALA A 74 -3.81 -2.59 15.40
CA ALA A 74 -4.32 -3.65 16.27
C ALA A 74 -4.22 -3.32 17.77
N LEU A 75 -3.29 -2.45 18.16
CA LEU A 75 -3.17 -1.92 19.52
C LEU A 75 -4.01 -0.65 19.76
N GLY A 76 -4.78 -0.19 18.76
CA GLY A 76 -5.56 1.05 18.82
C GLY A 76 -4.73 2.34 18.80
N GLN A 77 -3.43 2.26 18.46
CA GLN A 77 -2.50 3.41 18.48
C GLN A 77 -2.50 4.16 17.15
N LYS A 78 -3.67 4.68 16.76
CA LYS A 78 -3.96 5.29 15.44
C LYS A 78 -3.03 6.46 15.09
N GLU A 79 -2.69 7.31 16.06
CA GLU A 79 -1.83 8.47 15.82
C GLU A 79 -0.40 8.06 15.52
N LYS A 80 0.12 7.03 16.22
CA LYS A 80 1.46 6.50 15.95
C LYS A 80 1.52 5.77 14.61
N ALA A 81 0.44 5.09 14.23
CA ALA A 81 0.30 4.50 12.91
C ALA A 81 0.37 5.58 11.81
N LEU A 82 -0.34 6.70 12.00
CA LEU A 82 -0.24 7.86 11.10
C LEU A 82 1.18 8.44 11.04
N GLN A 83 1.86 8.64 12.17
CA GLN A 83 3.24 9.13 12.15
C GLN A 83 4.18 8.17 11.39
N THR A 84 3.97 6.85 11.56
CA THR A 84 4.76 5.83 10.84
C THR A 84 4.48 5.88 9.34
N MET A 85 3.21 6.05 8.92
CA MET A 85 2.85 6.22 7.51
C MET A 85 3.55 7.45 6.91
N LEU A 86 3.51 8.60 7.59
CA LEU A 86 4.09 9.85 7.09
C LEU A 86 5.63 9.81 6.94
N GLN A 87 6.32 8.90 7.63
CA GLN A 87 7.77 8.71 7.43
C GLN A 87 8.09 8.19 6.02
N MET A 88 7.16 7.49 5.37
CA MET A 88 7.36 6.90 4.05
C MET A 88 7.41 7.92 2.91
N GLU A 89 6.91 9.14 3.13
CA GLU A 89 6.90 10.24 2.16
C GLU A 89 8.27 10.48 1.53
N LYS A 90 9.35 10.37 2.33
CA LYS A 90 10.72 10.68 1.90
C LYS A 90 11.23 9.81 0.75
N PHE A 91 10.69 8.60 0.60
CA PHE A 91 11.16 7.63 -0.40
C PHE A 91 10.01 7.09 -1.27
N SER A 92 8.80 7.63 -1.14
CA SER A 92 7.63 7.25 -1.96
C SER A 92 6.70 8.43 -2.27
N PRO A 93 7.21 9.65 -2.54
CA PRO A 93 6.37 10.85 -2.61
C PRO A 93 5.32 10.78 -3.73
N ASP A 94 5.60 10.04 -4.81
CA ASP A 94 4.73 9.91 -5.99
C ASP A 94 4.18 8.48 -6.18
N ASP A 95 4.27 7.63 -5.15
CA ASP A 95 3.70 6.28 -5.21
C ASP A 95 2.20 6.32 -4.87
N PRO A 96 1.29 6.04 -5.82
CA PRO A 96 -0.15 6.11 -5.57
C PRO A 96 -0.63 5.15 -4.49
N TYR A 97 0.06 4.02 -4.28
CA TYR A 97 -0.27 3.08 -3.21
C TYR A 97 0.01 3.68 -1.83
N TYR A 98 1.15 4.36 -1.68
CA TYR A 98 1.48 5.08 -0.46
C TYR A 98 0.49 6.21 -0.20
N ILE A 99 0.19 7.04 -1.21
CA ILE A 99 -0.69 8.19 -1.07
C ILE A 99 -2.13 7.75 -0.72
N LEU A 100 -2.61 6.65 -1.32
CA LEU A 100 -3.89 6.04 -0.97
C LEU A 100 -3.89 5.58 0.50
N GLY A 101 -2.88 4.83 0.93
CA GLY A 101 -2.73 4.40 2.33
C GLY A 101 -2.64 5.58 3.32
N LYS A 102 -1.93 6.66 2.94
CA LYS A 102 -1.88 7.92 3.69
C LYS A 102 -3.26 8.54 3.82
N GLY A 103 -4.05 8.60 2.75
CA GLY A 103 -5.42 9.09 2.78
C GLY A 103 -6.29 8.30 3.76
N MET A 104 -6.25 6.97 3.68
CA MET A 104 -6.98 6.08 4.58
C MET A 104 -6.58 6.30 6.04
N MET A 105 -5.28 6.40 6.33
CA MET A 105 -4.78 6.63 7.69
C MET A 105 -5.13 8.02 8.22
N LEU A 106 -5.20 9.04 7.36
CA LEU A 106 -5.67 10.38 7.73
C LEU A 106 -7.16 10.36 8.06
N GLU A 107 -7.97 9.65 7.28
CA GLU A 107 -9.40 9.48 7.55
C GLU A 107 -9.65 8.77 8.88
N GLU A 108 -8.92 7.68 9.14
CA GLU A 108 -8.94 6.91 10.39
C GLU A 108 -8.59 7.77 11.63
N ASN A 109 -7.81 8.84 11.43
CA ASN A 109 -7.45 9.83 12.44
C ASN A 109 -8.34 11.08 12.41
N ALA A 110 -9.53 11.01 11.81
CA ALA A 110 -10.51 12.10 11.66
C ALA A 110 -9.99 13.36 10.92
N LYS A 111 -8.91 13.24 10.13
CA LYS A 111 -8.31 14.34 9.35
C LYS A 111 -8.90 14.40 7.93
N LYS A 112 -10.23 14.51 7.85
CA LYS A 112 -11.01 14.33 6.61
C LYS A 112 -10.56 15.21 5.45
N SER A 113 -10.27 16.50 5.68
CA SER A 113 -9.82 17.40 4.59
C SER A 113 -8.52 16.92 3.95
N LEU A 114 -7.53 16.54 4.78
CA LEU A 114 -6.24 16.06 4.30
C LEU A 114 -6.37 14.68 3.62
N ALA A 115 -7.27 13.83 4.12
CA ALA A 115 -7.58 12.56 3.48
C ALA A 115 -8.15 12.77 2.06
N MET A 116 -9.06 13.73 1.88
CA MET A 116 -9.61 14.05 0.55
C MET A 116 -8.55 14.56 -0.42
N ASP A 117 -7.61 15.37 0.05
CA ASP A 117 -6.50 15.84 -0.79
C ASP A 117 -5.60 14.67 -1.22
N ALA A 118 -5.30 13.75 -0.31
CA ALA A 118 -4.57 12.52 -0.63
C ALA A 118 -5.34 11.63 -1.63
N TYR A 119 -6.64 11.43 -1.48
CA TYR A 119 -7.42 10.61 -2.43
C TYR A 119 -7.49 11.25 -3.82
N LYS A 120 -7.61 12.57 -3.92
CA LYS A 120 -7.53 13.27 -5.21
C LYS A 120 -6.19 13.03 -5.89
N GLN A 121 -5.09 13.14 -5.14
CA GLN A 121 -3.75 12.91 -5.65
C GLN A 121 -3.55 11.45 -6.09
N ALA A 122 -3.94 10.48 -5.24
CA ALA A 122 -3.86 9.05 -5.57
C ALA A 122 -4.69 8.68 -6.80
N ALA A 123 -5.91 9.20 -6.93
CA ALA A 123 -6.76 8.98 -8.11
C ALA A 123 -6.08 9.45 -9.40
N SER A 124 -5.48 10.65 -9.40
CA SER A 124 -4.77 11.19 -10.56
C SER A 124 -3.53 10.35 -10.94
N LEU A 125 -2.79 9.86 -9.94
CA LEU A 125 -1.61 9.02 -10.18
C LEU A 125 -1.96 7.62 -10.66
N PHE A 126 -3.03 7.00 -10.13
CA PHE A 126 -3.53 5.72 -10.65
C PHE A 126 -4.04 5.86 -12.08
N GLU A 127 -4.80 6.92 -12.39
CA GLU A 127 -5.26 7.20 -13.76
C GLU A 127 -4.07 7.34 -14.72
N LYS A 128 -3.02 8.07 -14.32
CA LYS A 128 -1.79 8.20 -15.10
C LYS A 128 -1.15 6.82 -15.35
N ARG A 129 -1.00 5.99 -14.33
CA ARG A 129 -0.43 4.63 -14.47
C ARG A 129 -1.28 3.75 -15.38
N LEU A 130 -2.61 3.84 -15.30
CA LEU A 130 -3.51 3.10 -16.17
C LEU A 130 -3.38 3.52 -17.64
N LYS A 131 -3.15 4.81 -17.91
CA LYS A 131 -2.88 5.30 -19.28
C LYS A 131 -1.53 4.83 -19.83
N GLU A 132 -0.53 4.66 -18.97
CA GLU A 132 0.81 4.22 -19.37
C GLU A 132 0.91 2.69 -19.53
N LYS A 133 0.53 1.96 -18.49
CA LYS A 133 0.55 0.50 -18.44
C LYS A 133 -0.52 0.00 -17.48
N PRO A 134 -1.74 -0.28 -17.98
CA PRO A 134 -2.82 -0.71 -17.12
C PRO A 134 -2.58 -2.09 -16.53
N THR A 135 -2.93 -2.24 -15.26
CA THR A 135 -2.85 -3.50 -14.50
C THR A 135 -4.13 -3.70 -13.70
N GLU A 136 -4.46 -4.95 -13.36
CA GLU A 136 -5.60 -5.26 -12.49
C GLU A 136 -5.52 -4.53 -11.15
N ALA A 137 -4.33 -4.51 -10.54
CA ALA A 137 -4.11 -3.86 -9.26
C ALA A 137 -4.31 -2.34 -9.34
N ASP A 138 -3.78 -1.70 -10.38
CA ASP A 138 -3.95 -0.25 -10.56
C ASP A 138 -5.42 0.10 -10.85
N LEU A 139 -6.14 -0.73 -11.61
CA LEU A 139 -7.56 -0.47 -11.91
C LEU A 139 -8.45 -0.67 -10.68
N MET A 140 -8.21 -1.73 -9.90
CA MET A 140 -8.93 -1.97 -8.65
C MET A 140 -8.73 -0.82 -7.66
N ASN A 141 -7.48 -0.38 -7.48
CA ASN A 141 -7.18 0.75 -6.60
C ASN A 141 -7.70 2.07 -7.14
N TYR A 142 -7.76 2.25 -8.47
CA TYR A 142 -8.38 3.42 -9.10
C TYR A 142 -9.88 3.49 -8.78
N VAL A 143 -10.63 2.39 -8.98
CA VAL A 143 -12.05 2.32 -8.62
C VAL A 143 -12.25 2.61 -7.12
N PHE A 144 -11.43 1.97 -6.28
CA PHE A 144 -11.49 2.16 -4.84
C PHE A 144 -11.26 3.61 -4.41
N VAL A 145 -10.21 4.27 -4.93
CA VAL A 145 -9.93 5.67 -4.56
C VAL A 145 -10.95 6.65 -5.13
N LEU A 146 -11.55 6.37 -6.29
CA LEU A 146 -12.67 7.16 -6.82
C LEU A 146 -13.87 7.12 -5.86
N PHE A 147 -14.20 5.95 -5.33
CA PHE A 147 -15.23 5.83 -4.30
C PHE A 147 -14.85 6.61 -3.04
N LEU A 148 -13.61 6.46 -2.54
CA LEU A 148 -13.18 7.17 -1.34
C LEU A 148 -13.21 8.69 -1.50
N ARG A 149 -12.86 9.20 -2.68
CA ARG A 149 -12.85 10.63 -3.04
C ARG A 149 -14.24 11.23 -3.12
N ASP A 150 -15.16 10.56 -3.83
CA ASP A 150 -16.45 11.15 -4.21
C ASP A 150 -17.64 10.59 -3.43
N ASN A 151 -17.41 9.54 -2.64
CA ASN A 151 -18.43 8.77 -1.94
C ASN A 151 -19.56 8.30 -2.90
N LYS A 152 -19.15 7.82 -4.08
CA LYS A 152 -20.03 7.46 -5.19
C LYS A 152 -19.63 6.10 -5.78
N ASN A 153 -20.64 5.27 -6.06
CA ASN A 153 -20.46 4.03 -6.82
C ASN A 153 -20.39 4.33 -8.31
N TYR A 154 -19.19 4.19 -8.88
CA TYR A 154 -18.98 4.26 -10.32
C TYR A 154 -19.33 2.92 -10.98
N SER A 155 -19.94 2.98 -12.17
CA SER A 155 -20.23 1.77 -12.93
C SER A 155 -18.93 1.14 -13.43
N LEU A 156 -18.67 -0.11 -13.04
CA LEU A 156 -17.53 -0.86 -13.58
C LEU A 156 -17.64 -1.03 -15.10
N ASP A 157 -18.87 -1.22 -15.63
CA ASP A 157 -19.07 -1.32 -17.08
C ASP A 157 -18.68 -0.02 -17.81
N GLU A 158 -18.85 1.15 -17.18
CA GLU A 158 -18.43 2.44 -17.76
C GLU A 158 -16.93 2.62 -17.68
N ILE A 159 -16.32 2.32 -16.52
CA ILE A 159 -14.86 2.39 -16.34
C ILE A 159 -14.14 1.42 -17.28
N GLU A 160 -14.65 0.20 -17.46
CA GLU A 160 -14.08 -0.82 -18.34
C GLU A 160 -14.20 -0.46 -19.84
N LYS A 161 -15.00 0.55 -20.23
CA LYS A 161 -14.94 1.09 -21.60
C LYS A 161 -13.62 1.82 -21.89
N GLU A 162 -13.07 2.50 -20.88
CA GLU A 162 -11.77 3.19 -20.98
C GLU A 162 -10.60 2.21 -20.79
N TYR A 163 -10.80 1.18 -19.97
CA TYR A 163 -9.78 0.17 -19.63
C TYR A 163 -10.26 -1.25 -19.94
N PRO A 164 -10.48 -1.59 -21.23
CA PRO A 164 -11.10 -2.87 -21.61
C PRO A 164 -10.20 -4.06 -21.30
N GLN A 165 -10.83 -5.16 -20.85
CA GLN A 165 -10.18 -6.47 -20.63
C GLN A 165 -9.06 -6.46 -19.57
N ILE A 166 -9.02 -5.46 -18.68
CA ILE A 166 -8.04 -5.43 -17.60
C ILE A 166 -8.44 -6.34 -16.44
N PHE A 167 -9.69 -6.25 -15.96
CA PHE A 167 -10.16 -7.14 -14.89
C PHE A 167 -10.43 -8.55 -15.39
N SER A 168 -9.85 -9.54 -14.72
CA SER A 168 -10.40 -10.89 -14.71
C SER A 168 -11.76 -10.92 -13.99
N PRO A 169 -12.62 -11.91 -14.30
CA PRO A 169 -13.93 -12.03 -13.65
C PRO A 169 -13.85 -12.09 -12.12
N ALA A 170 -12.81 -12.74 -11.57
CA ALA A 170 -12.61 -12.87 -10.13
C ALA A 170 -12.27 -11.52 -9.49
N ILE A 171 -11.34 -10.76 -10.07
CA ILE A 171 -10.97 -9.43 -9.56
C ILE A 171 -12.13 -8.44 -9.72
N ARG A 172 -12.88 -8.52 -10.82
CA ARG A 172 -14.08 -7.71 -11.03
C ARG A 172 -15.13 -7.95 -9.93
N GLN A 173 -15.41 -9.22 -9.64
CA GLN A 173 -16.36 -9.60 -8.58
C GLN A 173 -15.87 -9.13 -7.20
N HIS A 174 -14.58 -9.33 -6.91
CA HIS A 174 -13.96 -8.87 -5.67
C HIS A 174 -14.06 -7.35 -5.51
N THR A 175 -13.73 -6.61 -6.57
CA THR A 175 -13.81 -5.14 -6.59
C THR A 175 -15.24 -4.67 -6.32
N LYS A 176 -16.24 -5.28 -6.98
CA LYS A 176 -17.65 -4.95 -6.73
C LYS A 176 -18.03 -5.16 -5.27
N LYS A 177 -17.66 -6.32 -4.70
CA LYS A 177 -17.95 -6.64 -3.29
C LYS A 177 -17.32 -5.61 -2.35
N LEU A 178 -16.07 -5.23 -2.58
CA LEU A 178 -15.38 -4.21 -1.79
C LEU A 178 -16.12 -2.86 -1.82
N ILE A 179 -16.55 -2.41 -3.01
CA ILE A 179 -17.30 -1.15 -3.17
C ILE A 179 -18.69 -1.23 -2.48
N ASP A 180 -19.36 -2.38 -2.57
CA ASP A 180 -20.63 -2.61 -1.87
C ASP A 180 -20.43 -2.58 -0.34
N GLU A 181 -19.35 -3.16 0.19
CA GLU A 181 -19.01 -3.11 1.61
C GLU A 181 -18.70 -1.68 2.07
N LEU A 182 -17.88 -0.94 1.32
CA LEU A 182 -17.54 0.46 1.59
C LEU A 182 -18.76 1.39 1.58
N SER A 183 -19.73 1.14 0.69
CA SER A 183 -20.98 1.89 0.61
C SER A 183 -21.79 1.82 1.91
N ASN A 184 -21.66 0.71 2.64
CA ASN A 184 -22.44 0.45 3.85
C ASN A 184 -21.65 0.70 5.14
N LYS A 185 -20.35 0.41 5.13
CA LYS A 185 -19.48 0.37 6.30
C LYS A 185 -18.11 0.98 6.02
N ARG A 186 -18.09 2.18 5.46
CA ARG A 186 -16.85 2.87 5.04
C ARG A 186 -15.77 2.89 6.12
N GLU A 187 -16.12 3.33 7.32
CA GLU A 187 -15.17 3.46 8.44
C GLU A 187 -14.63 2.08 8.86
N ASP A 188 -15.51 1.08 9.05
CA ASP A 188 -15.11 -0.28 9.42
C ASP A 188 -14.19 -0.91 8.36
N VAL A 189 -14.53 -0.77 7.07
CA VAL A 189 -13.71 -1.35 5.98
C VAL A 189 -12.34 -0.68 5.92
N ILE A 190 -12.28 0.66 6.05
CA ILE A 190 -10.98 1.38 6.11
C ILE A 190 -10.18 0.91 7.33
N HIS A 191 -10.82 0.81 8.50
CA HIS A 191 -10.20 0.36 9.74
C HIS A 191 -9.59 -1.05 9.58
N GLU A 192 -10.35 -2.01 9.07
CA GLU A 192 -9.92 -3.39 8.81
C GLU A 192 -8.77 -3.45 7.79
N MET A 193 -8.86 -2.71 6.68
CA MET A 193 -7.80 -2.66 5.66
C MET A 193 -6.46 -2.11 6.21
N LEU A 194 -6.53 -1.23 7.21
CA LEU A 194 -5.35 -0.69 7.91
C LEU A 194 -4.80 -1.64 9.00
N GLY A 195 -5.48 -2.75 9.28
CA GLY A 195 -5.09 -3.73 10.29
C GLY A 195 -5.74 -3.54 11.65
N GLY A 196 -6.83 -2.78 11.71
CA GLY A 196 -7.73 -2.70 12.86
C GLY A 196 -8.50 -4.00 13.10
N LYS A 197 -9.06 -4.15 14.31
CA LYS A 197 -9.80 -5.34 14.76
C LYS A 197 -11.18 -4.98 15.28
#